data_AF-A0A120KZQ5-F1
#
_entry.id   AF-A0A120KZQ5-F1
#
_cell.length_a   1.000
_cell.length_b   1.000
_cell.length_c   1.000
_cell.angle_alpha   90.00
_cell.angle_beta   90.00
_cell.angle_gamma   90.00
#
_symmetry.space_group_name_H-M   'P 1'
#
loop_
_entity.id
_entity.type
_entity.pdbx_description
1 polymer ?
#
loop_
_entity_poly.entity_id
_entity_poly.type
_entity_poly.pdbx_seq_one_letter_code
_entity_poly.pdbx_strand_id
1 'polypeptide(L)'
;MNAKQTYSVEFREQALAKVLQRGNRSVGTVAAELNMNVLTLRKWIRVSNAANRNPGPVDARRPEDWSLEDRLLALQQSHGLSAEALSAWCRERGLFVHHLDQWRAQFCSAGTASSARANAPELRELKQANAQLQRELKRKEKALAEAAALLILSKKYQALFGDEDE
;
A
#
# COMPACT_ATOMS: atom_id res chain seq x y z
N MET A 1 21.18 -10.38 16.31
CA MET A 1 21.45 -9.97 14.91
C MET A 1 20.93 -11.07 13.99
N ASN A 2 19.77 -10.89 13.35
CA ASN A 2 19.24 -11.92 12.44
C ASN A 2 19.99 -11.83 11.11
N ALA A 3 20.95 -12.75 10.92
CA ALA A 3 21.65 -12.90 9.64
C ALA A 3 20.60 -13.14 8.54
N LYS A 4 20.56 -12.25 7.54
CA LYS A 4 19.77 -12.50 6.33
C LYS A 4 20.42 -13.69 5.64
N GLN A 5 19.79 -14.86 5.69
CA GLN A 5 20.24 -16.00 4.89
C GLN A 5 20.10 -15.64 3.41
N THR A 6 21.23 -15.44 2.75
CA THR A 6 21.31 -15.24 1.32
C THR A 6 21.20 -16.60 0.66
N TYR A 7 20.06 -16.88 0.04
CA TYR A 7 19.87 -18.11 -0.75
C TYR A 7 20.39 -17.89 -2.17
N SER A 8 21.04 -18.90 -2.75
CA SER A 8 21.46 -18.86 -4.16
C SER A 8 20.23 -18.87 -5.09
N VAL A 9 20.43 -18.37 -6.31
CA VAL A 9 19.37 -18.34 -7.35
C VAL A 9 18.94 -19.76 -7.72
N GLU A 10 19.89 -20.67 -7.88
CA GLU A 10 19.65 -22.09 -8.19
C GLU A 10 18.80 -22.77 -7.10
N PHE A 11 19.11 -22.53 -5.82
CA PHE A 11 18.33 -23.06 -4.71
C PHE A 11 16.90 -22.53 -4.70
N ARG A 12 16.73 -21.24 -5.03
CA ARG A 12 15.40 -20.62 -5.16
C ARG A 12 14.57 -21.27 -6.26
N GLU A 13 15.17 -21.55 -7.42
CA GLU A 13 14.49 -22.23 -8.53
C GLU A 13 14.11 -23.67 -8.18
N GLN A 14 15.03 -24.42 -7.56
CA GLN A 14 14.77 -25.78 -7.09
C GLN A 14 13.63 -25.83 -6.06
N ALA A 15 13.62 -24.89 -5.11
CA ALA A 15 12.57 -24.77 -4.11
C ALA A 15 11.21 -24.47 -4.75
N LEU A 16 11.17 -23.57 -5.75
CA LEU A 16 9.96 -23.26 -6.50
C LEU A 16 9.46 -24.44 -7.32
N ALA A 17 10.35 -25.16 -8.02
CA ALA A 17 9.99 -26.37 -8.77
C ALA A 17 9.38 -27.45 -7.86
N LYS A 18 9.99 -27.68 -6.69
CA LYS A 18 9.49 -28.64 -5.70
C LYS A 18 8.12 -28.23 -5.14
N VAL A 19 7.89 -26.93 -4.96
CA VAL A 19 6.58 -26.39 -4.55
C VAL A 19 5.52 -26.56 -5.64
N LEU A 20 5.88 -26.40 -6.91
CA LEU A 20 4.95 -26.62 -8.03
C LEU A 20 4.56 -28.11 -8.13
N GLN A 21 5.50 -29.01 -7.84
CA GLN A 21 5.30 -30.46 -7.82
C GLN A 21 4.75 -31.00 -6.48
N ARG A 22 4.35 -30.13 -5.55
CA ARG A 22 3.95 -30.54 -4.20
C ARG A 22 2.65 -31.35 -4.16
N GLY A 23 1.81 -31.27 -5.20
CA GLY A 23 0.49 -31.91 -5.24
C GLY A 23 -0.36 -31.47 -4.05
N ASN A 24 -0.81 -32.43 -3.23
CA ASN A 24 -1.63 -32.19 -2.04
C ASN A 24 -0.83 -31.83 -0.78
N ARG A 25 0.51 -31.73 -0.86
CA ARG A 25 1.36 -31.37 0.29
C ARG A 25 1.28 -29.88 0.60
N SER A 26 1.36 -29.56 1.89
CA SER A 26 1.37 -28.16 2.33
C SER A 26 2.70 -27.48 2.00
N VAL A 27 2.66 -26.16 1.76
CA VAL A 27 3.88 -25.34 1.57
C VAL A 27 4.77 -25.37 2.82
N GLY A 28 4.19 -25.59 4.01
CA GLY A 28 4.93 -25.72 5.26
C GLY A 28 5.79 -26.99 5.31
N THR A 29 5.24 -28.12 4.84
CA THR A 29 5.95 -29.40 4.77
C THR A 29 7.15 -29.32 3.81
N VAL A 30 6.96 -28.70 2.64
CA VAL A 30 8.04 -28.51 1.66
C VAL A 30 9.15 -27.60 2.21
N ALA A 31 8.79 -26.56 2.96
CA ALA A 31 9.77 -25.68 3.59
C ALA A 31 10.57 -26.39 4.70
N ALA A 32 9.92 -27.26 5.48
CA ALA A 32 10.58 -28.08 6.50
C ALA A 32 11.59 -29.06 5.86
N GLU A 33 11.23 -29.73 4.76
CA GLU A 33 12.15 -30.61 4.03
C GLU A 33 13.37 -29.88 3.45
N LEU A 34 13.20 -28.61 3.09
CA LEU A 34 14.28 -27.77 2.55
C LEU A 34 15.02 -26.98 3.65
N ASN A 35 14.73 -27.25 4.93
CA ASN A 35 15.29 -26.54 6.09
C ASN A 35 15.23 -25.00 5.93
N MET A 36 14.12 -24.49 5.39
CA MET A 36 13.95 -23.07 5.12
C MET A 36 12.70 -22.50 5.79
N ASN A 37 12.70 -21.19 6.01
CA ASN A 37 11.54 -20.51 6.58
C ASN A 37 10.35 -20.54 5.60
N VAL A 38 9.21 -21.04 6.07
CA VAL A 38 7.93 -21.09 5.35
C VAL A 38 7.55 -19.72 4.76
N LEU A 39 7.82 -18.62 5.49
CA LEU A 39 7.51 -17.26 5.05
C LEU A 39 8.36 -16.85 3.84
N THR A 40 9.63 -17.25 3.81
CA THR A 40 10.53 -17.00 2.67
C THR A 40 10.05 -17.74 1.44
N LEU A 41 9.68 -19.02 1.60
CA LEU A 41 9.15 -19.84 0.50
C LEU A 41 7.82 -19.26 -0.03
N ARG A 42 6.90 -18.86 0.85
CA ARG A 42 5.65 -18.17 0.47
C ARG A 42 5.90 -16.86 -0.27
N LYS A 43 6.90 -16.08 0.15
CA LYS A 43 7.29 -14.84 -0.55
C LYS A 43 7.79 -15.15 -1.96
N TRP A 44 8.63 -16.17 -2.15
CA TRP A 44 9.12 -16.56 -3.48
C TRP A 44 8.00 -17.07 -4.37
N ILE A 45 7.05 -17.84 -3.84
CA ILE A 45 5.86 -18.29 -4.59
C ILE A 45 5.05 -17.08 -5.06
N ARG A 46 4.82 -16.08 -4.20
CA ARG A 46 4.09 -14.88 -4.58
C ARG A 46 4.80 -14.11 -5.70
N VAL A 47 6.12 -13.94 -5.59
CA VAL A 47 6.93 -13.24 -6.60
C VAL A 47 6.99 -14.03 -7.91
N SER A 48 7.15 -15.36 -7.85
CA SER A 48 7.14 -16.23 -9.02
C SER A 48 5.77 -16.26 -9.69
N ASN A 49 4.67 -16.33 -8.92
CA ASN A 49 3.32 -16.24 -9.47
C ASN A 49 3.05 -14.86 -10.06
N ALA A 50 3.58 -13.78 -9.49
CA ALA A 50 3.47 -12.45 -10.11
C ALA A 50 4.28 -12.37 -11.43
N ALA A 51 5.41 -13.06 -11.53
CA ALA A 51 6.23 -13.12 -12.74
C ALA A 51 5.67 -14.09 -13.81
N ASN A 52 5.08 -15.21 -13.40
CA ASN A 52 4.48 -16.25 -14.26
C ASN A 52 2.99 -16.02 -14.54
N ARG A 53 2.35 -15.06 -13.87
CA ARG A 53 1.05 -14.57 -14.30
C ARG A 53 1.31 -13.92 -15.64
N ASN A 54 1.04 -14.68 -16.71
CA ASN A 54 0.95 -14.16 -18.07
C ASN A 54 0.27 -12.80 -17.94
N PRO A 55 0.94 -11.69 -18.33
CA PRO A 55 0.20 -10.46 -18.48
C PRO A 55 -0.83 -10.80 -19.56
N GLY A 56 -2.09 -10.96 -19.14
CA GLY A 56 -3.19 -10.63 -20.05
C GLY A 56 -2.89 -9.25 -20.63
N PRO A 57 -3.41 -8.95 -21.84
CA PRO A 57 -2.94 -7.89 -22.74
C PRO A 57 -2.30 -6.74 -21.98
N VAL A 58 -1.04 -6.50 -22.31
CA VAL A 58 0.02 -5.77 -21.56
C VAL A 58 -0.36 -4.34 -21.14
N ASP A 59 -1.56 -3.88 -21.50
CA ASP A 59 -2.13 -2.56 -21.25
C ASP A 59 -3.40 -2.57 -20.39
N ALA A 60 -3.77 -3.69 -19.76
CA ALA A 60 -4.87 -3.74 -18.79
C ALA A 60 -4.51 -3.05 -17.47
N ARG A 61 -4.30 -1.73 -17.54
CA ARG A 61 -4.14 -0.83 -16.40
C ARG A 61 -5.47 -0.75 -15.65
N ARG A 62 -5.43 -0.78 -14.32
CA ARG A 62 -6.66 -0.54 -13.54
C ARG A 62 -7.19 0.84 -13.92
N PRO A 63 -8.51 1.06 -14.01
CA PRO A 63 -9.07 2.38 -14.30
C PRO A 63 -8.51 3.51 -13.42
N GLU A 64 -8.09 3.19 -12.20
CA GLU A 64 -7.44 4.09 -11.25
C GLU A 64 -6.02 4.50 -11.66
N ASP A 65 -5.27 3.62 -12.34
CA ASP A 65 -3.89 3.84 -12.79
C ASP A 65 -3.81 4.74 -14.05
N TRP A 66 -4.95 5.10 -14.65
CA TRP A 66 -4.99 5.99 -15.82
C TRP A 66 -4.84 7.45 -15.40
N SER A 67 -3.84 8.13 -15.95
CA SER A 67 -3.66 9.58 -15.77
C SER A 67 -4.81 10.35 -16.41
N LEU A 68 -5.02 11.61 -16.02
CA LEU A 68 -6.06 12.45 -16.63
C LEU A 68 -5.84 12.65 -18.14
N GLU A 69 -4.59 12.77 -18.56
CA GLU A 69 -4.21 12.85 -19.97
C GLU A 69 -4.56 11.56 -20.72
N ASP A 70 -4.22 10.40 -20.16
CA ASP A 70 -4.55 9.10 -20.75
C ASP A 70 -6.07 8.88 -20.84
N ARG A 71 -6.83 9.33 -19.83
CA ARG A 71 -8.30 9.26 -19.84
C ARG A 71 -8.91 10.14 -20.93
N LEU A 72 -8.36 11.33 -21.15
CA LEU A 72 -8.80 12.23 -22.22
C LEU A 72 -8.51 11.61 -23.59
N LEU A 73 -7.30 11.07 -23.79
CA LEU A 73 -6.92 10.38 -25.02
C LEU A 73 -7.81 9.15 -25.27
N ALA A 74 -8.11 8.38 -24.22
CA ALA A 74 -9.03 7.25 -24.27
C ALA A 74 -10.43 7.66 -24.73
N LEU A 75 -10.97 8.77 -24.20
CA LEU A 75 -12.26 9.31 -24.62
C LEU A 75 -12.25 9.79 -26.07
N GLN A 76 -11.15 10.38 -26.52
CA GLN A 76 -10.99 10.81 -27.91
C GLN A 76 -10.88 9.63 -28.88
N GLN A 77 -10.12 8.58 -28.52
CA GLN A 77 -9.94 7.39 -29.35
C GLN A 77 -11.20 6.52 -29.42
N SER A 78 -11.97 6.46 -28.35
CA SER A 78 -13.25 5.73 -28.32
C SER A 78 -14.41 6.51 -28.95
N HIS A 79 -14.21 7.80 -29.25
CA HIS A 79 -15.22 8.64 -29.87
C HIS A 79 -15.51 8.20 -31.32
N GLY A 80 -16.76 7.76 -31.57
CA GLY A 80 -17.22 7.36 -32.91
C GLY A 80 -17.06 5.87 -33.23
N LEU A 81 -16.56 5.06 -32.29
CA LEU A 81 -16.58 3.60 -32.43
C LEU A 81 -18.03 3.07 -32.31
N SER A 82 -18.35 2.01 -33.06
CA SER A 82 -19.59 1.26 -32.87
C SER A 82 -19.60 0.56 -31.51
N ALA A 83 -20.77 0.21 -30.98
CA ALA A 83 -20.87 -0.42 -29.64
C ALA A 83 -20.02 -1.70 -29.49
N GLU A 84 -19.92 -2.48 -30.57
CA GLU A 84 -19.11 -3.71 -30.62
C GLU A 84 -17.61 -3.39 -30.65
N ALA A 85 -17.19 -2.44 -31.49
CA ALA A 85 -15.79 -1.99 -31.56
C ALA A 85 -15.32 -1.31 -30.27
N LEU A 86 -16.21 -0.53 -29.61
CA LEU A 86 -15.95 0.10 -28.33
C LEU A 86 -15.75 -0.95 -27.24
N SER A 87 -16.60 -1.99 -27.21
CA SER A 87 -16.47 -3.09 -26.25
C SER A 87 -15.17 -3.87 -26.46
N ALA A 88 -14.76 -4.11 -27.70
CA ALA A 88 -13.47 -4.75 -28.01
C ALA A 88 -12.29 -3.87 -27.57
N TRP A 89 -12.31 -2.59 -27.91
CA TRP A 89 -11.29 -1.59 -27.52
C TRP A 89 -11.14 -1.47 -26.00
N CYS A 90 -12.26 -1.50 -25.26
CA CYS A 90 -12.25 -1.50 -23.80
C CYS A 90 -11.58 -2.77 -23.25
N ARG A 91 -11.90 -3.95 -23.80
CA ARG A 91 -11.33 -5.24 -23.34
C ARG A 91 -9.82 -5.31 -23.54
N GLU A 92 -9.32 -4.82 -24.66
CA GLU A 92 -7.88 -4.76 -24.95
C GLU A 92 -7.11 -3.93 -23.91
N ARG A 93 -7.76 -2.90 -23.36
CA ARG A 93 -7.18 -1.94 -22.41
C ARG A 93 -7.57 -2.20 -20.95
N GLY A 94 -8.23 -3.31 -20.66
CA GLY A 94 -8.70 -3.66 -19.32
C GLY A 94 -9.78 -2.71 -18.76
N LEU A 95 -10.49 -2.01 -19.64
CA LEU A 95 -11.55 -1.07 -19.31
C LEU A 95 -12.94 -1.66 -19.61
N PHE A 96 -13.96 -0.93 -19.17
CA PHE A 96 -15.36 -1.21 -19.46
C PHE A 96 -16.01 0.09 -19.94
N VAL A 97 -17.10 -0.03 -20.69
CA VAL A 97 -17.83 1.12 -21.26
C VAL A 97 -18.23 2.14 -20.18
N HIS A 98 -18.72 1.65 -19.03
CA HIS A 98 -19.14 2.51 -17.93
C HIS A 98 -17.98 3.36 -17.36
N HIS A 99 -16.72 2.93 -17.47
CA HIS A 99 -15.57 3.73 -17.06
C HIS A 99 -15.38 4.94 -17.97
N LEU A 100 -15.58 4.77 -19.29
CA LEU A 100 -15.53 5.88 -20.25
C LEU A 100 -16.67 6.87 -19.99
N ASP A 101 -17.89 6.39 -19.76
CA ASP A 101 -19.02 7.24 -19.43
C ASP A 101 -18.80 8.04 -18.13
N GLN A 102 -18.24 7.37 -17.11
CA GLN A 102 -17.86 8.01 -15.86
C GLN A 102 -16.79 9.09 -16.08
N TRP A 103 -15.75 8.82 -16.85
CA TRP A 103 -14.70 9.80 -17.13
C TRP A 103 -15.24 10.99 -17.92
N ARG A 104 -16.09 10.75 -18.93
CA ARG A 104 -16.77 11.80 -19.67
C ARG A 104 -17.62 12.68 -18.74
N ALA A 105 -18.40 12.07 -17.85
CA ALA A 105 -19.17 12.80 -16.84
C ALA A 105 -18.26 13.61 -15.91
N GLN A 106 -17.13 13.03 -15.46
CA GLN A 106 -16.15 13.72 -14.63
C GLN A 106 -15.55 14.93 -15.34
N PHE A 107 -15.13 14.81 -16.61
CA PHE A 107 -14.59 15.95 -17.39
C PHE A 107 -15.62 17.06 -17.60
N CYS A 108 -16.87 16.71 -17.94
CA CYS A 108 -17.95 17.70 -18.08
C CYS A 108 -18.33 18.34 -16.74
N SER A 109 -18.31 17.55 -15.66
CA SER A 109 -18.59 18.05 -14.32
C SER A 109 -17.41 18.79 -13.70
N ALA A 110 -16.17 18.62 -14.16
CA ALA A 110 -15.00 19.26 -13.55
C ALA A 110 -15.06 20.80 -13.71
N GLY A 111 -15.78 21.30 -14.71
CA GLY A 111 -16.06 22.74 -14.87
C GLY A 111 -17.15 23.27 -13.94
N THR A 112 -18.06 22.43 -13.44
CA THR A 112 -19.16 22.80 -12.52
C THR A 112 -18.89 22.38 -11.08
N ALA A 113 -18.01 21.41 -10.88
CA ALA A 113 -17.45 21.00 -9.60
C ALA A 113 -16.36 22.00 -9.23
N SER A 114 -16.86 23.11 -8.71
CA SER A 114 -16.33 23.92 -7.62
C SER A 114 -15.75 23.09 -6.44
N SER A 115 -15.22 21.87 -6.60
CA SER A 115 -14.68 21.03 -5.53
C SER A 115 -13.53 21.73 -4.80
N ALA A 116 -12.70 22.50 -5.52
CA ALA A 116 -11.67 23.32 -4.88
C ALA A 116 -12.23 24.52 -4.06
N ARG A 117 -13.44 25.01 -4.35
CA ARG A 117 -14.09 26.12 -3.61
C ARG A 117 -15.08 25.62 -2.55
N ALA A 118 -15.74 24.49 -2.79
CA ALA A 118 -16.65 23.82 -1.85
C ALA A 118 -15.87 23.17 -0.70
N ASN A 119 -14.68 22.65 -0.97
CA ASN A 119 -13.81 22.04 0.07
C ASN A 119 -12.87 23.07 0.71
N ALA A 120 -12.85 24.32 0.26
CA ALA A 120 -12.05 25.37 0.87
C ALA A 120 -12.38 25.63 2.37
N PRO A 121 -13.65 25.71 2.80
CA PRO A 121 -13.99 25.81 4.22
C PRO A 121 -13.57 24.55 5.00
N GLU A 122 -13.91 23.36 4.51
CA GLU A 122 -13.57 22.09 5.17
C GLU A 122 -12.04 21.92 5.32
N LEU A 123 -11.26 22.28 4.30
CA LEU A 123 -9.79 22.27 4.37
C LEU A 123 -9.24 23.26 5.39
N ARG A 124 -9.90 24.42 5.58
CA ARG A 124 -9.51 25.39 6.61
C ARG A 124 -9.81 24.86 8.00
N GLU A 125 -11.01 24.29 8.20
CA GLU A 125 -11.41 23.66 9.47
C GLU A 125 -10.47 22.51 9.82
N LEU A 126 -10.18 21.62 8.87
CA LEU A 126 -9.27 20.49 9.08
C LEU A 126 -7.86 20.95 9.43
N LYS A 127 -7.35 22.01 8.77
CA LYS A 127 -6.04 22.61 9.10
C LYS A 127 -6.02 23.22 10.50
N GLN A 128 -7.08 23.91 10.89
CA GLN A 128 -7.19 24.50 12.23
C GLN A 128 -7.26 23.42 13.30
N ALA A 129 -8.10 22.38 13.11
CA ALA A 129 -8.18 21.24 14.01
C ALA A 129 -6.83 20.52 14.14
N ASN A 130 -6.12 20.30 13.02
CA ASN A 130 -4.80 19.69 13.06
C ASN A 130 -3.79 20.54 13.85
N ALA A 131 -3.79 21.86 13.64
CA ALA A 131 -2.92 22.77 14.39
C ALA A 131 -3.25 22.80 15.90
N GLN A 132 -4.53 22.73 16.27
CA GLN A 132 -4.95 22.63 17.67
C GLN A 132 -4.49 21.31 18.30
N LEU A 133 -4.75 20.18 17.63
CA LEU A 133 -4.31 18.86 18.08
C LEU A 133 -2.79 18.78 18.24
N GLN A 134 -2.01 19.33 17.31
CA GLN A 134 -0.55 19.39 17.44
C GLN A 134 -0.09 20.20 18.66
N ARG A 135 -0.78 21.29 19.00
CA ARG A 135 -0.45 22.09 20.20
C ARG A 135 -0.77 21.33 21.49
N GLU A 136 -1.92 20.67 21.53
CA GLU A 136 -2.28 19.84 22.68
C GLU A 136 -1.31 18.67 22.87
N LEU A 137 -0.92 18.02 21.77
CA LEU A 137 0.05 16.94 21.77
C LEU A 137 1.38 17.42 22.36
N LYS A 138 1.91 18.55 21.89
CA LYS A 138 3.15 19.15 22.43
C LYS A 138 3.06 19.49 23.92
N ARG A 139 1.92 19.99 24.39
CA ARG A 139 1.70 20.30 25.82
C ARG A 139 1.69 19.02 26.66
N LYS A 140 1.01 17.98 26.18
CA LYS A 140 0.95 16.67 26.85
C LYS A 140 2.32 16.00 26.87
N GLU A 141 3.08 16.03 25.78
CA GLU A 141 4.45 15.52 25.72
C GLU A 141 5.38 16.27 26.68
N LYS A 142 5.27 17.60 26.78
CA LYS A 142 6.05 18.39 27.75
C LYS A 142 5.72 17.99 29.19
N ALA A 143 4.45 17.90 29.55
CA ALA A 143 4.03 17.46 30.89
C ALA A 143 4.49 16.03 31.20
N LEU A 144 4.43 15.13 30.21
CA LEU A 144 4.94 13.77 30.34
C LEU A 144 6.45 13.75 30.55
N ALA A 145 7.21 14.56 29.81
CA ALA A 145 8.65 14.70 29.97
C ALA A 145 9.03 15.25 31.36
N GLU A 146 8.29 16.25 31.86
CA GLU A 146 8.47 16.79 33.22
C GLU A 146 8.18 15.73 34.29
N ALA A 147 7.08 14.98 34.16
CA ALA A 147 6.77 13.87 35.07
C ALA A 147 7.86 12.78 35.04
N ALA A 148 8.36 12.42 33.86
CA ALA A 148 9.46 11.48 33.72
C ALA A 148 10.75 12.01 34.37
N ALA A 149 11.06 13.30 34.23
CA ALA A 149 12.20 13.92 34.87
C ALA A 149 12.09 13.89 36.40
N LEU A 150 10.91 14.17 36.95
CA LEU A 150 10.64 14.07 38.40
C LEU A 150 10.81 12.64 38.91
N LEU A 151 10.31 11.63 38.18
CA LEU A 151 10.49 10.21 38.53
C LEU A 151 11.97 9.78 38.48
N ILE A 152 12.73 10.28 37.51
CA ILE A 152 14.17 9.99 37.43
C ILE A 152 14.89 10.65 38.61
N LEU A 153 14.53 11.90 38.95
CA LEU A 153 15.12 12.62 40.06
C LEU A 153 14.82 11.93 41.40
N SER A 154 13.59 11.50 41.64
CA SER A 154 13.21 10.79 42.87
C SER A 154 13.97 9.47 43.03
N LYS A 155 14.13 8.71 41.93
CA LYS A 155 14.94 7.49 41.93
C LYS A 155 16.42 7.75 42.21
N LYS A 156 16.98 8.80 41.62
CA LYS A 156 18.38 9.20 41.88
C LYS A 156 18.59 9.66 43.32
N TYR A 157 17.63 10.39 43.88
CA TYR A 157 17.67 10.81 45.27
C TYR A 157 17.62 9.60 46.21
N GLN A 158 16.69 8.67 46.00
CA GLN A 158 16.63 7.41 46.75
C GLN A 158 17.92 6.59 46.62
N ALA A 159 18.54 6.51 45.44
CA ALA A 159 19.79 5.77 45.28
C ALA A 159 21.03 6.44 45.93
N LEU A 160 20.95 7.73 46.26
CA LEU A 160 22.06 8.46 46.89
C LEU A 160 21.89 8.60 48.41
N PHE A 161 20.64 8.67 48.89
CA PHE A 161 20.31 8.99 50.28
C PHE A 161 19.38 7.94 50.95
N GLY A 162 18.86 6.98 50.19
CA GLY A 162 17.92 5.97 50.70
C GLY A 162 18.58 4.72 51.28
N ASP A 163 19.92 4.64 51.25
CA ASP A 163 20.69 3.57 51.91
C ASP A 163 21.05 3.93 53.37
N GLU A 164 20.57 5.07 53.89
CA GLU A 164 20.85 5.53 55.27
C GLU A 164 19.77 5.15 56.31
N ASP A 165 18.64 4.59 55.87
CA ASP A 165 17.55 4.11 56.75
C ASP A 165 17.34 2.58 56.64
N GLU A 166 18.38 1.81 56.99
CA GLU A 166 18.26 0.45 57.55
C GLU A 166 19.04 0.35 58.88
#